data_AF-A0A4Z2GTS3-F1
#
_entry.id   AF-A0A4Z2GTS3-F1
#
_cell.length_a   1.000
_cell.length_b   1.000
_cell.length_c   1.000
_cell.angle_alpha   90.00
_cell.angle_beta   90.00
_cell.angle_gamma   90.00
#
_symmetry.space_group_name_H-M   'P 1'
#
loop_
_entity.id
_entity.type
_entity.pdbx_description
1 polymer ?
#
loop_
_entity_poly.entity_id
_entity_poly.type
_entity_poly.pdbx_seq_one_letter_code
_entity_poly.pdbx_strand_id
1 'polypeptide(L)'
;MPNLVICEELNLGYCNDMDYSRTIFPNILGHRSRADAESGPEYLLLSVIHGLLNGECSPEIRLLGCSVVASPCRDDKMIKPCRSTCDALRKDCAHAFEAIDMAWPYFLDCDRFFASKEEGCFDPLAGLKDVRLR
;
A
#
# COMPACT_ATOMS: atom_id res chain seq x y z
N MET A 1 -11.07 28.63 4.92
CA MET A 1 -10.91 27.70 6.07
C MET A 1 -9.74 26.78 5.71
N PRO A 2 -8.69 26.65 6.52
CA PRO A 2 -7.66 25.66 6.22
C PRO A 2 -8.29 24.27 6.34
N ASN A 3 -8.10 23.42 5.34
CA ASN A 3 -8.48 22.01 5.43
C ASN A 3 -7.66 21.39 6.56
N LEU A 4 -8.32 20.99 7.65
CA LEU A 4 -7.67 20.32 8.75
C LEU A 4 -7.28 18.91 8.31
N VAL A 5 -5.98 18.61 8.34
CA VAL A 5 -5.43 17.29 7.99
C VAL A 5 -5.36 16.50 9.29
N ILE A 6 -6.23 15.50 9.44
CA ILE A 6 -6.31 14.62 10.62
C ILE A 6 -6.37 13.17 10.20
N CYS A 7 -5.91 12.30 11.10
CA CYS A 7 -6.16 10.88 11.00
C CYS A 7 -7.69 10.60 10.97
N GLU A 8 -8.12 9.73 10.06
CA GLU A 8 -9.48 9.22 9.98
C GLU A 8 -9.49 7.69 9.93
N GLU A 9 -10.65 7.08 10.19
CA GLU A 9 -10.81 5.63 10.14
C GLU A 9 -10.54 5.10 8.72
N LEU A 10 -9.78 4.01 8.65
CA LEU A 10 -9.57 3.28 7.40
C LEU A 10 -10.86 2.57 7.02
N ASN A 11 -11.48 3.03 5.94
CA ASN A 11 -12.67 2.43 5.37
C ASN A 11 -12.51 2.29 3.86
N LEU A 12 -11.65 1.37 3.46
CA LEU A 12 -11.41 1.00 2.08
C LEU A 12 -11.56 -0.52 2.01
N GLY A 13 -12.66 -1.02 1.45
CA GLY A 13 -13.02 -2.44 1.46
C GLY A 13 -11.87 -3.42 1.16
N TYR A 14 -11.01 -3.12 0.19
CA TYR A 14 -9.86 -3.97 -0.19
C TYR A 14 -8.62 -3.79 0.70
N CYS A 15 -8.67 -2.90 1.69
CA CYS A 15 -7.58 -2.57 2.60
C CYS A 15 -8.01 -2.61 4.08
N ASN A 16 -9.20 -3.11 4.42
CA ASN A 16 -9.70 -3.11 5.80
C ASN A 16 -9.02 -4.16 6.70
N ASP A 17 -8.20 -5.05 6.15
CA ASP A 17 -7.48 -6.11 6.86
C ASP A 17 -6.01 -5.77 7.12
N MET A 18 -5.62 -4.50 6.98
CA MET A 18 -4.33 -4.00 7.44
C MET A 18 -4.26 -4.10 8.99
N ASP A 19 -3.05 -4.12 9.54
CA ASP A 19 -2.79 -4.19 10.98
C ASP A 19 -2.96 -2.84 11.72
N TYR A 20 -3.48 -1.82 11.02
CA TYR A 20 -3.84 -0.51 11.54
C TYR A 20 -5.26 -0.12 11.12
N SER A 21 -5.92 0.71 11.92
CA SER A 21 -7.30 1.14 11.67
C SER A 21 -7.44 2.61 11.23
N ARG A 22 -6.36 3.39 11.21
CA ARG A 22 -6.42 4.82 10.85
C ARG A 22 -5.46 5.22 9.75
N THR A 23 -5.95 6.04 8.84
CA THR A 23 -5.26 6.59 7.68
C THR A 23 -5.37 8.11 7.66
N ILE A 24 -4.76 8.77 6.67
CA ILE A 24 -4.77 10.23 6.54
C ILE A 24 -4.84 10.65 5.07
N PHE A 25 -5.61 11.71 4.80
CA PHE A 25 -5.68 12.35 3.48
C PHE A 25 -5.19 13.82 3.55
N PRO A 26 -4.50 14.34 2.51
CA PRO A 26 -4.19 13.64 1.27
C PRO A 26 -3.20 12.49 1.47
N ASN A 27 -3.42 11.38 0.76
CA ASN A 27 -2.55 10.20 0.84
C ASN A 27 -1.22 10.44 0.09
N ILE A 28 -0.35 9.44 0.06
CA ILE A 28 0.96 9.51 -0.62
C ILE A 28 0.84 9.84 -2.12
N LEU A 29 -0.27 9.46 -2.75
CA LEU A 29 -0.55 9.65 -4.18
C LEU A 29 -1.25 10.99 -4.47
N GLY A 30 -1.63 11.74 -3.43
CA GLY A 30 -2.32 13.02 -3.57
C GLY A 30 -3.84 12.92 -3.66
N HIS A 31 -4.44 11.73 -3.50
CA HIS A 31 -5.89 11.61 -3.34
C HIS A 31 -6.31 12.40 -2.11
N ARG A 32 -7.34 13.22 -2.23
CA ARG A 32 -7.72 14.22 -1.21
C ARG A 32 -8.73 13.70 -0.20
N SER A 33 -9.33 12.56 -0.45
CA SER A 33 -10.33 11.94 0.41
C SER A 33 -10.40 10.43 0.15
N ARG A 34 -11.07 9.70 1.04
CA ARG A 34 -11.46 8.31 0.85
C ARG A 34 -12.16 8.07 -0.49
N ALA A 35 -13.17 8.87 -0.82
CA ALA A 35 -13.94 8.70 -2.06
C ALA A 35 -13.08 8.90 -3.32
N ASP A 36 -12.17 9.88 -3.28
CA ASP A 36 -11.19 10.13 -4.35
C ASP A 36 -10.29 8.90 -4.53
N ALA A 37 -9.72 8.37 -3.43
CA ALA A 37 -8.91 7.17 -3.47
C ALA A 37 -9.66 5.91 -3.93
N GLU A 38 -10.91 5.70 -3.48
CA GLU A 38 -11.77 4.58 -3.91
C GLU A 38 -12.07 4.61 -5.40
N SER A 39 -12.19 5.81 -5.98
CA SER A 39 -12.41 5.99 -7.42
C SER A 39 -11.13 5.95 -8.25
N GLY A 40 -9.96 5.97 -7.61
CA GLY A 40 -8.65 6.04 -8.24
C GLY A 40 -8.22 4.73 -8.91
N PRO A 41 -7.45 4.79 -10.02
CA PRO A 41 -6.99 3.62 -10.74
C PRO A 41 -6.11 2.68 -9.89
N GLU A 42 -5.39 3.22 -8.91
CA GLU A 42 -4.54 2.44 -8.00
C GLU A 42 -5.38 1.51 -7.12
N TYR A 43 -6.44 2.04 -6.52
CA TYR A 43 -7.35 1.23 -5.69
C TYR A 43 -8.14 0.23 -6.53
N LEU A 44 -8.57 0.62 -7.73
CA LEU A 44 -9.20 -0.30 -8.67
C LEU A 44 -8.24 -1.44 -9.07
N LEU A 45 -6.96 -1.17 -9.30
CA LEU A 45 -5.98 -2.21 -9.58
C LEU A 45 -5.88 -3.18 -8.39
N LEU A 46 -5.80 -2.69 -7.15
CA LEU A 46 -5.74 -3.55 -5.95
C LEU A 46 -6.93 -4.51 -5.83
N SER A 47 -8.10 -4.11 -6.33
CA SER A 47 -9.30 -4.96 -6.32
C SER A 47 -9.22 -6.18 -7.23
N VAL A 48 -8.37 -6.15 -8.26
CA VAL A 48 -8.27 -7.20 -9.30
C VAL A 48 -6.89 -7.83 -9.40
N ILE A 49 -5.85 -7.24 -8.80
CA ILE A 49 -4.44 -7.58 -9.02
C ILE A 49 -4.12 -9.04 -8.77
N HIS A 50 -4.71 -9.65 -7.74
CA HIS A 50 -4.46 -11.05 -7.43
C HIS A 50 -4.96 -12.00 -8.53
N GLY A 51 -6.17 -11.73 -9.04
CA GLY A 51 -6.75 -12.50 -10.15
C GLY A 51 -6.03 -12.22 -11.48
N LEU A 52 -5.65 -10.97 -11.72
CA LEU A 52 -4.92 -10.57 -12.92
C LEU A 52 -3.57 -11.28 -13.06
N LEU A 53 -2.87 -11.47 -11.94
CA LEU A 53 -1.57 -12.15 -11.90
C LEU A 53 -1.69 -13.68 -11.79
N ASN A 54 -2.91 -14.25 -11.87
CA ASN A 54 -3.16 -15.69 -11.78
C ASN A 54 -2.52 -16.38 -10.54
N GLY A 55 -2.30 -15.63 -9.45
CA GLY A 55 -1.63 -16.14 -8.25
C GLY A 55 -0.11 -16.30 -8.34
N GLU A 56 0.52 -15.88 -9.45
CA GLU A 56 2.00 -15.93 -9.64
C GLU A 56 2.74 -14.91 -8.76
N CYS A 57 2.02 -13.97 -8.16
CA CYS A 57 2.55 -13.06 -7.15
C CYS A 57 1.84 -13.28 -5.81
N SER A 58 2.60 -13.09 -4.73
CA SER A 58 2.11 -13.19 -3.38
C SER A 58 0.87 -12.32 -3.14
N PRO A 59 -0.14 -12.80 -2.36
CA PRO A 59 -1.28 -11.96 -1.94
C PRO A 59 -0.84 -10.68 -1.18
N GLU A 60 0.40 -10.65 -0.71
CA GLU A 60 1.06 -9.50 -0.08
C GLU A 60 1.13 -8.24 -0.97
N ILE A 61 1.02 -8.35 -2.30
CA ILE A 61 1.05 -7.17 -3.19
C ILE A 61 -0.10 -6.21 -2.96
N ARG A 62 -1.27 -6.74 -2.58
CA ARG A 62 -2.41 -5.92 -2.19
C ARG A 62 -2.09 -5.12 -0.93
N LEU A 63 -1.50 -5.75 0.09
CA LEU A 63 -1.13 -5.08 1.35
C LEU A 63 -0.08 -4.00 1.11
N LEU A 64 0.92 -4.27 0.28
CA LEU A 64 1.92 -3.27 -0.11
C LEU A 64 1.25 -2.06 -0.79
N GLY A 65 0.35 -2.30 -1.74
CA GLY A 65 -0.39 -1.22 -2.39
C GLY A 65 -1.33 -0.45 -1.46
N CYS A 66 -2.03 -1.15 -0.58
CA CYS A 66 -2.86 -0.53 0.47
C CYS A 66 -2.03 0.39 1.38
N SER A 67 -0.79 0.01 1.70
CA SER A 67 0.11 0.85 2.51
C SER A 67 0.53 2.15 1.82
N VAL A 68 0.39 2.25 0.49
CA VAL A 68 0.60 3.48 -0.27
C VAL A 68 -0.70 4.27 -0.43
N VAL A 69 -1.79 3.60 -0.80
CA VAL A 69 -3.11 4.23 -1.01
C VAL A 69 -3.69 4.77 0.29
N ALA A 70 -3.38 4.14 1.42
CA ALA A 70 -3.99 4.44 2.71
C ALA A 70 -3.02 4.24 3.87
N SER A 71 -1.87 4.92 3.82
CA SER A 71 -0.81 4.78 4.82
C SER A 71 -1.27 5.04 6.25
N PRO A 72 -0.73 4.31 7.24
CA PRO A 72 -1.05 4.55 8.64
C PRO A 72 -0.62 5.97 9.04
N CYS A 73 -1.25 6.47 10.10
CA CYS A 73 -0.91 7.77 10.66
C CYS A 73 -0.82 7.74 12.19
N ARG A 74 0.03 8.60 12.74
CA ARG A 74 0.21 8.82 14.18
C ARG A 74 0.38 10.32 14.43
N ASP A 75 -0.31 10.85 15.44
CA ASP A 75 -0.29 12.28 15.78
C ASP A 75 -0.55 13.18 14.56
N ASP A 76 -1.55 12.82 13.74
CA ASP A 76 -1.93 13.48 12.49
C ASP A 76 -0.80 13.62 11.46
N LYS A 77 0.17 12.70 11.53
CA LYS A 77 1.26 12.57 10.57
C LYS A 77 1.23 11.21 9.91
N MET A 78 1.34 11.21 8.60
CA MET A 78 1.48 10.02 7.78
C MET A 78 2.79 9.29 8.11
N ILE A 79 2.72 7.96 8.20
CA ILE A 79 3.87 7.07 8.31
C ILE A 79 4.03 6.37 6.97
N LYS A 80 5.18 6.59 6.30
CA LYS A 80 5.45 5.95 5.01
C LYS A 80 5.74 4.45 5.17
N PRO A 81 5.35 3.61 4.20
CA PRO A 81 5.74 2.22 4.19
C PRO A 81 7.25 2.04 3.97
N CYS A 82 7.82 0.96 4.49
CA CYS A 82 9.24 0.64 4.40
C CYS A 82 9.66 0.28 2.96
N ARG A 83 10.75 0.88 2.49
CA ARG A 83 11.32 0.59 1.16
C ARG A 83 11.84 -0.85 1.08
N SER A 84 12.45 -1.34 2.15
CA SER A 84 12.94 -2.72 2.26
C SER A 84 11.87 -3.76 1.90
N THR A 85 10.65 -3.58 2.42
CA THR A 85 9.49 -4.43 2.12
C THR A 85 9.06 -4.32 0.66
N CYS A 86 9.06 -3.11 0.10
CA CYS A 86 8.74 -2.90 -1.32
C CYS A 86 9.74 -3.60 -2.24
N ASP A 87 11.05 -3.42 -2.00
CA ASP A 87 12.10 -4.00 -2.83
C ASP A 87 12.07 -5.52 -2.80
N ALA A 88 11.86 -6.11 -1.61
CA ALA A 88 11.70 -7.56 -1.45
C ALA A 88 10.51 -8.07 -2.28
N LEU A 89 9.34 -7.46 -2.14
CA LEU A 89 8.15 -7.91 -2.86
C LEU A 89 8.25 -7.66 -4.36
N ARG A 90 8.87 -6.56 -4.79
CA ARG A 90 9.15 -6.29 -6.21
C ARG A 90 10.05 -7.36 -6.80
N LYS A 91 11.10 -7.76 -6.09
CA LYS A 91 11.98 -8.85 -6.53
C LYS A 91 11.20 -10.16 -6.73
N ASP A 92 10.27 -10.45 -5.82
CA ASP A 92 9.50 -11.69 -5.86
C ASP A 92 8.38 -11.65 -6.91
N CYS A 93 7.77 -10.49 -7.18
CA CYS A 93 6.58 -10.40 -8.02
C CYS A 93 6.78 -9.78 -9.41
N ALA A 94 7.90 -9.13 -9.71
CA ALA A 94 8.08 -8.43 -10.99
C ALA A 94 7.86 -9.34 -12.21
N HIS A 95 8.34 -10.58 -12.14
CA HIS A 95 8.20 -11.57 -13.21
C HIS A 95 6.74 -11.88 -13.56
N ALA A 96 5.82 -11.82 -12.58
CA ALA A 96 4.39 -12.09 -12.81
C ALA A 96 3.73 -10.99 -13.65
N PHE A 97 4.20 -9.74 -13.53
CA PHE A 97 3.75 -8.63 -14.38
C PHE A 97 4.32 -8.74 -15.78
N GLU A 98 5.60 -9.09 -15.90
CA GLU A 98 6.27 -9.30 -17.18
C GLU A 98 5.60 -10.41 -17.99
N ALA A 99 5.14 -11.49 -17.33
CA ALA A 99 4.47 -12.62 -17.98
C ALA A 99 3.14 -12.25 -18.66
N ILE A 100 2.52 -11.13 -18.29
CA ILE A 100 1.27 -10.62 -18.88
C ILE A 100 1.48 -9.31 -19.66
N ASP A 101 2.73 -8.98 -20.00
CA ASP A 101 3.13 -7.74 -20.68
C ASP A 101 2.64 -6.46 -19.95
N MET A 102 2.49 -6.53 -18.62
CA MET A 102 2.10 -5.40 -17.79
C MET A 102 3.33 -4.76 -17.17
N ALA A 103 3.41 -3.42 -17.21
CA ALA A 103 4.45 -2.70 -16.49
C ALA A 103 4.24 -2.79 -14.97
N TRP A 104 5.33 -2.72 -14.20
CA TRP A 104 5.25 -2.59 -12.74
C TRP A 104 4.43 -1.34 -12.36
N PRO A 105 3.43 -1.44 -11.46
CA PRO A 105 2.56 -0.31 -11.14
C PRO A 105 3.35 0.87 -10.59
N TYR A 106 3.14 2.07 -11.13
CA TYR A 106 3.95 3.24 -10.76
C TYR A 106 3.83 3.59 -9.27
N PHE A 107 2.67 3.36 -8.65
CA PHE A 107 2.45 3.65 -7.24
C PHE A 107 3.17 2.66 -6.31
N LEU A 108 3.74 1.59 -6.88
CA LEU A 108 4.64 0.65 -6.21
C LEU A 108 6.12 0.93 -6.54
N ASP A 109 6.45 2.12 -7.05
CA ASP A 109 7.84 2.56 -7.19
C ASP A 109 8.47 2.79 -5.81
N CYS A 110 9.34 1.86 -5.42
CA CYS A 110 10.02 1.81 -4.12
C CYS A 110 10.86 3.05 -3.83
N ASP A 111 11.32 3.78 -4.86
CA ASP A 111 12.11 4.99 -4.68
C ASP A 111 11.25 6.25 -4.47
N ARG A 112 10.00 6.23 -4.92
CA ARG A 112 9.11 7.40 -4.91
C ARG A 112 8.20 7.47 -3.69
N PHE A 113 7.57 6.34 -3.35
CA PHE A 113 6.43 6.34 -2.42
C PHE A 113 6.75 5.75 -1.04
N PHE A 114 7.92 5.15 -0.88
CA PHE A 114 8.35 4.48 0.34
C PHE A 114 9.37 5.32 1.11
N ALA A 115 9.53 5.03 2.39
CA ALA A 115 10.49 5.71 3.25
C ALA A 115 11.94 5.43 2.79
N SER A 116 12.79 6.44 2.79
CA SER A 116 14.22 6.27 2.49
C SER A 116 15.03 5.72 3.67
N LYS A 117 14.48 5.80 4.89
CA LYS A 117 15.06 5.25 6.11
C LYS A 117 14.17 4.12 6.64
N GLU A 118 14.81 3.09 7.17
CA GLU A 118 14.12 1.98 7.84
C GLU A 118 13.53 2.38 9.20
N GLU A 119 14.15 3.34 9.88
CA GLU A 119 13.68 3.78 11.17
C GLU A 119 12.40 4.60 11.05
N GLY A 120 11.34 4.15 11.72
CA GLY A 120 10.04 4.83 11.79
C GLY A 120 9.15 4.64 10.56
N CYS A 121 9.53 3.81 9.59
CA CYS A 121 8.62 3.38 8.53
C CYS A 121 7.68 2.26 9.03
N PHE A 122 6.64 2.01 8.23
CA PHE A 122 5.67 0.96 8.50
C PHE A 122 5.93 -0.26 7.59
N ASP A 123 6.08 -1.46 8.17
CA ASP A 123 6.20 -2.70 7.40
C ASP A 123 4.82 -3.34 7.23
N PRO A 124 4.17 -3.24 6.04
CA PRO A 124 2.83 -3.78 5.81
C PRO A 124 2.74 -5.31 5.90
N LEU A 125 3.89 -6.01 5.93
CA LEU A 125 3.93 -7.47 5.96
C LEU A 125 4.40 -8.02 7.31
N ALA A 126 4.62 -7.17 8.32
CA ALA A 126 5.10 -7.59 9.64
C ALA A 126 4.18 -8.65 10.27
N GLY A 127 2.87 -8.39 10.30
CA GLY A 127 1.89 -9.32 10.88
C GLY A 127 1.80 -10.67 10.15
N LEU A 128 2.13 -10.73 8.85
CA LEU A 128 2.14 -12.00 8.10
C LEU A 128 3.39 -12.84 8.38
N LYS A 129 4.54 -12.18 8.60
CA LYS A 129 5.78 -12.87 9.00
C LYS A 129 5.58 -13.59 10.34
N ASP A 130 4.88 -12.96 11.28
CA ASP A 130 4.57 -13.54 12.59
C ASP A 130 3.63 -14.75 12.52
N VAL A 131 2.70 -14.77 11.55
CA VAL A 131 1.82 -15.93 11.32
C VAL A 131 2.57 -17.09 10.68
N ARG A 132 3.47 -16.83 9.71
CA ARG A 132 4.25 -17.86 9.02
C ARG A 132 5.30 -18.56 9.90
N LEU A 133 5.67 -17.94 11.03
CA LEU A 133 6.60 -18.48 12.01
C LEU A 133 5.93 -19.32 13.12
N ARG A 134 4.60 -19.45 13.10
CA ARG A 134 3.81 -20.29 14.00
C ARG A 134 3.35 -21.56 13.28
#